data_AF-A0AAV5W9G3-F1
#
_entry.id   AF-A0AAV5W9G3-F1
#
_cell.length_a   1.000
_cell.length_b   1.000
_cell.length_c   1.000
_cell.angle_alpha   90.00
_cell.angle_beta   90.00
_cell.angle_gamma   90.00
#
_symmetry.space_group_name_H-M   'P 1'
#
loop_
_entity.id
_entity.type
_entity.pdbx_description
1 polymer ?
#
loop_
_entity_poly.entity_id
_entity_poly.type
_entity_poly.pdbx_seq_one_letter_code
_entity_poly.pdbx_strand_id
1 'polypeptide(L)'
;MAQPGHSNRVRVEDALSYLDQVKTMFMDQPLIYTHFLDIMKDFKSQAIDTPGVIGRVTQLFRDQPALIVGFNTFLPAGFEVRIDEEGRITILEPNGTI
;
A
#
# COMPACT_ATOMS: atom_id res chain seq x y z
N MET A 1 33.87 2.71 7.78
CA MET A 1 33.00 1.53 8.04
C MET A 1 31.63 1.81 7.46
N ALA A 2 31.42 1.46 6.19
CA ALA A 2 30.13 1.54 5.51
C ALA A 2 29.75 0.10 5.13
N GLN A 3 28.64 -0.39 5.67
CA GLN A 3 28.17 -1.76 5.44
C GLN A 3 27.32 -1.78 4.15
N PRO A 4 27.68 -2.59 3.13
CA PRO A 4 26.83 -2.83 1.97
C PRO A 4 25.93 -4.04 2.25
N GLY A 5 24.60 -3.87 2.24
CA GLY A 5 23.68 -5.03 2.32
C GLY A 5 22.32 -4.85 3.00
N HIS A 6 21.90 -3.64 3.37
CA HIS A 6 20.63 -3.46 4.12
C HIS A 6 19.37 -3.24 3.25
N SER A 7 19.48 -3.13 1.93
CA SER A 7 18.39 -2.59 1.11
C SER A 7 17.15 -3.49 0.96
N ASN A 8 17.28 -4.81 1.15
CA ASN A 8 16.16 -5.75 1.02
C ASN A 8 15.53 -6.14 2.37
N ARG A 9 16.34 -6.17 3.45
CA ARG A 9 15.87 -6.54 4.79
C ARG A 9 14.91 -5.51 5.38
N VAL A 10 15.27 -4.23 5.22
CA VAL A 10 14.48 -3.09 5.69
C VAL A 10 13.07 -3.15 5.10
N ARG A 11 12.94 -3.38 3.79
CA ARG A 11 11.63 -3.47 3.10
C ARG A 11 10.73 -4.59 3.61
N VAL A 12 11.29 -5.73 4.03
CA VAL A 12 10.52 -6.83 4.59
C VAL A 12 10.05 -6.50 6.00
N GLU A 13 10.90 -5.88 6.82
CA GLU A 13 10.54 -5.41 8.16
C GLU A 13 9.44 -4.34 8.12
N ASP A 14 9.51 -3.40 7.17
CA ASP A 14 8.46 -2.42 6.89
C ASP A 14 7.14 -3.11 6.48
N ALA A 15 7.21 -4.13 5.62
CA ALA A 15 6.02 -4.87 5.16
C ALA A 15 5.33 -5.62 6.30
N LEU A 16 6.11 -6.27 7.17
CA LEU A 16 5.58 -6.96 8.35
C LEU A 16 4.96 -5.97 9.34
N SER A 17 5.60 -4.82 9.55
CA SER A 17 5.08 -3.77 10.42
C SER A 17 3.80 -3.16 9.87
N TYR A 18 3.69 -2.99 8.55
CA TYR A 18 2.46 -2.51 7.91
C TYR A 18 1.33 -3.54 8.04
N LEU A 19 1.60 -4.82 7.81
CA LEU A 19 0.63 -5.90 8.02
C LEU A 19 0.13 -5.97 9.46
N ASP A 20 1.02 -5.82 10.44
CA ASP A 20 0.67 -5.80 11.86
C ASP A 20 -0.23 -4.60 12.21
N GLN A 21 0.09 -3.42 11.68
CA GLN A 21 -0.75 -2.23 11.83
C GLN A 21 -2.15 -2.45 11.27
N VAL A 22 -2.28 -2.93 10.02
CA VAL A 22 -3.59 -3.22 9.41
C VAL A 22 -4.36 -4.23 10.28
N LYS A 23 -3.69 -5.29 10.74
CA LYS A 23 -4.31 -6.32 11.57
C LYS A 23 -4.78 -5.76 12.92
N THR A 24 -3.99 -4.92 13.57
CA THR A 24 -4.33 -4.29 14.84
C THR A 24 -5.46 -3.27 14.67
N MET A 25 -5.42 -2.43 13.65
CA MET A 25 -6.47 -1.43 13.38
C MET A 25 -7.81 -2.08 13.03
N PHE A 26 -7.79 -3.17 12.28
CA PHE A 26 -9.00 -3.90 11.87
C PHE A 26 -9.20 -5.21 12.64
N MET A 27 -8.75 -5.27 13.90
CA MET A 27 -8.92 -6.46 14.74
C MET A 27 -10.39 -6.85 14.96
N ASP A 28 -11.28 -5.85 14.98
CA ASP A 28 -12.75 -6.03 15.06
C ASP A 28 -13.37 -6.37 13.70
N GLN A 29 -12.65 -6.10 12.60
CA GLN A 29 -13.12 -6.26 11.22
C GLN A 29 -12.18 -7.20 10.43
N PRO A 30 -12.16 -8.51 10.74
CA PRO A 30 -11.25 -9.47 10.11
C PRO A 30 -11.43 -9.56 8.59
N LEU A 31 -12.63 -9.24 8.10
CA LEU A 31 -12.94 -9.15 6.67
C LEU A 31 -12.02 -8.17 5.95
N ILE A 32 -11.70 -7.01 6.54
CA ILE A 32 -10.84 -6.00 5.90
C ILE A 32 -9.43 -6.56 5.70
N TYR A 33 -8.87 -7.22 6.70
CA TYR A 33 -7.57 -7.88 6.57
C TYR A 33 -7.60 -8.99 5.50
N THR A 34 -8.66 -9.80 5.46
CA THR A 34 -8.84 -10.82 4.42
C THR A 34 -8.93 -10.21 3.01
N HIS A 35 -9.71 -9.14 2.83
CA HIS A 35 -9.82 -8.43 1.56
C HIS A 35 -8.47 -7.83 1.13
N PHE A 36 -7.69 -7.28 2.06
CA PHE A 36 -6.35 -6.79 1.76
C PHE A 36 -5.45 -7.91 1.22
N LEU A 37 -5.47 -9.09 1.85
CA LEU A 37 -4.71 -10.24 1.37
C LEU A 37 -5.17 -10.73 0.00
N ASP A 38 -6.46 -10.68 -0.29
CA ASP A 38 -7.03 -11.04 -1.59
C ASP A 38 -6.53 -10.10 -2.69
N ILE A 39 -6.54 -8.79 -2.43
CA ILE A 39 -5.98 -7.76 -3.33
C ILE A 39 -4.49 -8.01 -3.58
N MET A 40 -3.72 -8.33 -2.54
CA MET A 40 -2.29 -8.66 -2.68
C MET A 40 -2.07 -9.94 -3.50
N LYS A 41 -2.96 -10.93 -3.40
CA LYS A 41 -2.91 -12.15 -4.22
C LYS A 41 -3.23 -11.86 -5.68
N ASP A 42 -4.25 -11.05 -5.96
CA ASP A 42 -4.59 -10.62 -7.32
C ASP A 42 -3.39 -9.90 -7.97
N PHE A 43 -2.75 -8.98 -7.25
CA PHE A 43 -1.55 -8.30 -7.73
C PHE A 43 -0.39 -9.27 -7.98
N LYS A 44 -0.14 -10.20 -7.05
CA LYS A 44 0.91 -11.22 -7.18
C LYS A 44 0.64 -12.20 -8.32
N SER A 45 -0.63 -12.48 -8.62
CA SER A 45 -1.07 -13.31 -9.75
C SER A 45 -1.14 -12.53 -11.07
N GLN A 46 -0.76 -11.24 -11.09
CA GLN A 46 -0.87 -10.35 -12.23
C GLN A 46 -2.31 -10.21 -12.77
N ALA A 47 -3.31 -10.44 -11.92
CA ALA A 47 -4.72 -10.22 -12.25
C ALA A 47 -5.09 -8.73 -12.23
N ILE A 48 -4.36 -7.93 -11.45
CA ILE A 48 -4.44 -6.47 -11.41
C ILE A 48 -3.04 -5.85 -11.48
N ASP A 49 -2.93 -4.70 -12.15
CA ASP A 49 -1.69 -3.92 -12.24
C ASP A 49 -1.49 -3.01 -11.02
N THR A 50 -0.35 -2.32 -10.96
CA THR A 50 -0.01 -1.30 -9.94
C THR A 50 -1.13 -0.28 -9.68
N PRO A 51 -1.72 0.40 -10.68
CA PRO A 51 -2.85 1.31 -10.43
C PRO A 51 -4.09 0.58 -9.90
N GLY A 52 -4.32 -0.68 -10.33
CA GLY A 52 -5.44 -1.50 -9.87
C GLY A 52 -5.31 -1.91 -8.39
N VAL A 53 -4.12 -2.33 -7.96
CA VAL A 53 -3.85 -2.65 -6.54
C VAL A 53 -3.97 -1.41 -5.68
N ILE A 54 -3.43 -0.26 -6.12
CA ILE A 54 -3.55 1.01 -5.38
C ILE A 54 -5.02 1.39 -5.23
N GLY A 55 -5.80 1.40 -6.32
CA GLY A 55 -7.23 1.76 -6.29
C GLY A 55 -8.06 0.86 -5.37
N ARG A 56 -7.75 -0.43 -5.29
CA ARG A 56 -8.44 -1.35 -4.37
C ARG A 56 -8.01 -1.13 -2.92
N VAL A 57 -6.73 -0.93 -2.66
CA VAL A 57 -6.19 -0.65 -1.32
C VAL A 57 -6.72 0.67 -0.77
N THR A 58 -6.78 1.71 -1.61
CA THR A 58 -7.30 3.02 -1.24
C THR A 58 -8.79 2.97 -0.91
N GLN A 59 -9.58 2.23 -1.69
CA GLN A 59 -10.99 2.02 -1.40
C GLN A 59 -11.19 1.22 -0.10
N LEU A 60 -10.37 0.18 0.13
CA LEU A 60 -10.44 -0.65 1.32
C LEU A 60 -10.11 0.14 2.59
N PHE A 61 -9.11 1.02 2.52
CA PHE A 61 -8.65 1.84 3.65
C PHE A 61 -9.12 3.29 3.58
N ARG A 62 -10.24 3.58 2.89
CA ARG A 62 -10.74 4.96 2.69
C ARG A 62 -10.98 5.73 3.99
N ASP A 63 -11.26 5.04 5.08
CA ASP A 63 -11.47 5.61 6.41
C ASP A 63 -10.15 5.82 7.18
N GLN A 64 -9.06 5.24 6.68
CA GLN A 64 -7.74 5.20 7.31
C GLN A 64 -6.68 5.77 6.37
N PRO A 65 -6.61 7.11 6.23
CA PRO A 65 -5.68 7.78 5.31
C PRO A 65 -4.20 7.46 5.61
N ALA A 66 -3.87 7.21 6.88
CA ALA A 66 -2.51 6.83 7.29
C ALA A 66 -2.04 5.52 6.64
N LEU A 67 -2.92 4.54 6.49
CA LEU A 67 -2.59 3.27 5.84
C LEU A 67 -2.39 3.47 4.34
N ILE A 68 -3.26 4.25 3.70
CA ILE A 68 -3.15 4.59 2.29
C ILE A 68 -1.80 5.25 1.99
N VAL A 69 -1.43 6.29 2.75
CA VAL A 69 -0.16 7.01 2.55
C VAL A 69 1.03 6.11 2.90
N GLY A 70 0.90 5.26 3.92
CA GLY A 70 1.91 4.27 4.27
C GLY A 70 2.18 3.25 3.16
N PHE A 71 1.22 3.03 2.26
CA PHE A 71 1.39 2.14 1.11
C PHE A 71 2.44 2.64 0.10
N ASN A 72 2.73 3.95 0.08
CA ASN A 72 3.76 4.54 -0.80
C ASN A 72 5.15 3.91 -0.65
N THR A 73 5.49 3.45 0.55
CA THR A 73 6.77 2.76 0.81
C THR A 73 6.92 1.46 0.02
N PHE A 74 5.80 0.84 -0.37
CA PHE A 74 5.76 -0.39 -1.16
C PHE A 74 5.59 -0.14 -2.66
N LEU A 75 5.30 1.10 -3.06
CA LEU A 75 5.14 1.45 -4.46
C LEU A 75 6.50 1.60 -5.14
N PRO A 76 6.64 1.16 -6.41
CA PRO A 76 7.85 1.41 -7.18
C PRO A 76 8.04 2.90 -7.42
N ALA A 77 9.30 3.32 -7.59
CA ALA A 77 9.66 4.72 -7.79
C ALA A 77 8.84 5.33 -8.95
N GLY A 78 8.15 6.44 -8.64
CA GLY A 78 7.30 7.17 -9.58
C GLY A 78 5.80 6.90 -9.42
N PHE A 79 5.40 5.83 -8.72
CA PHE A 79 4.03 5.68 -8.26
C PHE A 79 3.89 6.31 -6.88
N GLU A 80 2.93 7.21 -6.72
CA GLU A 80 2.65 7.84 -5.44
C GLU A 80 1.16 8.02 -5.26
N VAL A 81 0.65 7.64 -4.09
CA VAL A 81 -0.72 7.89 -3.67
C VAL A 81 -0.74 9.07 -2.70
N ARG A 82 -1.54 10.08 -3.04
CA ARG A 82 -1.76 11.27 -2.22
C ARG A 82 -3.22 11.39 -1.86
N ILE A 83 -3.47 12.03 -0.72
CA ILE A 83 -4.81 12.39 -0.27
C ILE A 83 -4.85 13.90 -0.16
N ASP A 84 -5.79 14.53 -0.85
CA ASP A 84 -5.99 15.97 -0.87
C ASP A 84 -6.74 16.46 0.39
N GLU A 85 -6.79 17.77 0.63
CA GLU A 85 -7.52 18.40 1.75
C GLU A 85 -9.03 18.05 1.73
N GLU A 86 -9.59 17.74 0.55
CA GLU A 86 -10.96 17.25 0.40
C GLU A 86 -11.13 15.73 0.65
N GLY A 87 -10.08 15.02 1.03
CA GLY A 87 -10.10 13.55 1.19
C GLY A 87 -10.12 12.80 -0.15
N ARG A 88 -9.84 13.48 -1.25
CA ARG A 88 -9.77 12.89 -2.59
C ARG A 88 -8.43 12.17 -2.77
N ILE A 89 -8.48 10.95 -3.28
CA ILE A 89 -7.31 10.10 -3.45
C ILE A 89 -6.80 10.25 -4.89
N THR A 90 -5.55 10.69 -5.03
CA THR A 90 -4.90 10.92 -6.33
C THR A 90 -3.70 9.98 -6.48
N ILE A 91 -3.64 9.27 -7.60
CA ILE A 91 -2.56 8.35 -7.93
C ILE A 91 -1.67 9.03 -8.97
N LEU A 92 -0.43 9.33 -8.62
CA LEU A 92 0.56 9.83 -9.56
C LEU A 92 1.31 8.64 -10.15
N GLU A 93 1.43 8.61 -11.47
CA GLU A 93 2.17 7.61 -12.23
C GLU A 93 3.48 8.19 -12.79
N PRO A 94 4.56 7.39 -12.93
CA PRO A 94 5.87 7.89 -13.41
C PRO A 94 5.83 8.47 -14.83
N ASN A 95 4.84 8.07 -15.64
CA ASN A 95 4.69 8.52 -17.02
C ASN A 95 3.90 9.84 -17.16
N GLY A 96 3.52 10.49 -16.07
CA GLY A 96 3.00 11.86 -16.10
C GLY A 96 1.65 12.00 -16.82
N THR A 97 0.62 11.26 -16.42
CA THR A 97 -0.75 11.54 -16.89
C THR A 97 -1.76 11.38 -15.79
N ILE A 98 -2.15 12.50 -15.18
CA ILE A 98 -3.53 12.98 -15.04
C ILE A 98 -3.51 14.47 -14.71
#